data_AF-A0A9J6EVN9-F1
#
_entry.id   AF-A0A9J6EVN9-F1
#
_cell.length_a   1.000
_cell.length_b   1.000
_cell.length_c   1.000
_cell.angle_alpha   90.00
_cell.angle_beta   90.00
_cell.angle_gamma   90.00
#
_symmetry.space_group_name_H-M   'P 1'
#
loop_
_entity.id
_entity.type
_entity.pdbx_description
1 polymer ?
#
loop_
_entity_poly.entity_id
_entity_poly.type
_entity_poly.pdbx_seq_one_letter_code
_entity_poly.pdbx_strand_id
1 'polypeptide(L)'
;MATARRPYTQIIDGVARSPWVDPEVFRRSASFRASRGDLVQSSYPKSGTHWVQYITQLILRNGDPIDTYEEFTSNTRIIEYMADREWTPTLPVRTLLTHQSLHRETMNDDAKGQDNLCCKNERAERVLSHEELKRDTPGTILRLAHLVGESYGRALEEQEGLLQKIIERSQPEHMRKVIVFDLKGNENPGWRELFGRKEVSCKHGYGGDNTKYGLVRKAKVGGWKEHFTPDQLARFEKKIGELGDKASFMQLWSDIREEARELSKLSA
;
A
#
# COMPACT_ATOMS: atom_id res chain seq x y z
N MET A 1 -9.95 -8.22 -35.96
CA MET A 1 -9.16 -8.13 -34.71
C MET A 1 -10.06 -7.57 -33.63
N ALA A 2 -10.25 -8.28 -32.51
CA ALA A 2 -11.01 -7.71 -31.39
C ALA A 2 -10.27 -6.47 -30.86
N THR A 3 -10.94 -5.32 -30.81
CA THR A 3 -10.39 -4.10 -30.20
C THR A 3 -9.96 -4.42 -28.77
N ALA A 4 -8.67 -4.20 -28.46
CA ALA A 4 -8.15 -4.42 -27.12
C ALA A 4 -9.00 -3.65 -26.11
N ARG A 5 -9.64 -4.35 -25.17
CA ARG A 5 -10.40 -3.74 -24.08
C ARG A 5 -9.41 -2.94 -23.24
N ARG A 6 -9.44 -1.61 -23.38
CA ARG A 6 -8.69 -0.73 -22.49
C ARG A 6 -9.38 -0.68 -21.14
N PRO A 7 -8.64 -0.72 -20.02
CA PRO A 7 -9.23 -0.46 -18.71
C PRO A 7 -9.98 0.88 -18.74
N TYR A 8 -11.20 0.89 -18.22
CA TYR A 8 -11.95 2.13 -18.09
C TYR A 8 -11.23 3.05 -17.10
N THR A 9 -10.95 4.28 -17.55
CA THR A 9 -10.29 5.34 -16.76
C THR A 9 -11.08 6.63 -16.94
N GLN A 10 -10.87 7.56 -16.02
CA GLN A 10 -11.35 8.94 -16.16
C GLN A 10 -10.15 9.89 -16.18
N ILE A 11 -10.31 11.06 -16.80
CA ILE A 11 -9.28 12.10 -16.79
C ILE A 11 -9.60 13.09 -15.69
N ILE A 12 -8.67 13.28 -14.76
CA ILE A 12 -8.74 14.32 -13.71
C ILE A 12 -7.47 15.16 -13.86
N ASP A 13 -7.67 16.44 -14.19
CA ASP A 13 -6.60 17.44 -14.37
C ASP A 13 -5.53 16.99 -15.39
N GLY A 14 -5.98 16.43 -16.52
CA GLY A 14 -5.11 15.95 -17.61
C GLY A 14 -4.48 14.57 -17.38
N VAL A 15 -4.64 13.97 -16.21
CA VAL A 15 -4.06 12.67 -15.86
C VAL A 15 -5.12 11.58 -15.84
N ALA A 16 -4.82 10.44 -16.45
CA ALA A 16 -5.67 9.25 -16.37
C ALA A 16 -5.64 8.67 -14.95
N ARG A 17 -6.81 8.55 -14.33
CA ARG A 17 -6.99 8.05 -12.96
C ARG A 17 -8.01 6.92 -12.90
N SER A 18 -8.03 6.24 -11.75
CA SER A 18 -9.01 5.21 -11.44
C SER A 18 -10.42 5.77 -11.63
N PRO A 19 -11.35 5.01 -12.25
CA PRO A 19 -12.73 5.43 -12.43
C PRO A 19 -13.53 5.54 -11.13
N TRP A 20 -12.90 5.17 -10.02
CA TRP A 20 -13.44 5.19 -8.66
C TRP A 20 -12.92 6.37 -7.85
N VAL A 21 -12.04 7.22 -8.38
CA VAL A 21 -11.64 8.42 -7.66
C VAL A 21 -12.71 9.49 -7.90
N ASP A 22 -13.29 10.03 -6.84
CA ASP A 22 -14.15 11.22 -6.98
C ASP A 22 -13.26 12.44 -7.30
N PRO A 23 -13.48 13.16 -8.42
CA PRO A 23 -12.61 14.28 -8.79
C PRO A 23 -12.58 15.42 -7.78
N GLU A 24 -13.67 15.69 -7.06
CA GLU A 24 -13.73 16.76 -6.06
C GLU A 24 -13.03 16.36 -4.77
N VAL A 25 -13.22 15.12 -4.32
CA VAL A 25 -12.46 14.55 -3.18
C VAL A 25 -10.97 14.53 -3.52
N PHE A 26 -10.62 14.09 -4.71
CA PHE A 26 -9.23 14.07 -5.18
C PHE A 26 -8.60 15.47 -5.15
N ARG A 27 -9.26 16.50 -5.67
CA ARG A 27 -8.71 17.85 -5.64
C ARG A 27 -8.61 18.40 -4.21
N ARG A 28 -9.61 18.15 -3.37
CA ARG A 28 -9.58 18.56 -1.95
C ARG A 28 -8.48 17.88 -1.16
N SER A 29 -8.12 16.64 -1.51
CA SER A 29 -7.04 15.91 -0.82
C SER A 29 -5.70 16.66 -0.83
N ALA A 30 -5.45 17.54 -1.81
CA ALA A 30 -4.25 18.39 -1.84
C ALA A 30 -4.22 19.44 -0.70
N SER A 31 -5.37 19.83 -0.18
CA SER A 31 -5.48 20.71 1.00
C SER A 31 -5.45 19.95 2.32
N PHE A 32 -5.46 18.61 2.32
CA PHE A 32 -5.38 17.85 3.55
C PHE A 32 -4.06 18.12 4.27
N ARG A 33 -4.11 18.21 5.60
CA ARG A 33 -2.95 18.38 6.46
C ARG A 33 -3.00 17.34 7.56
N ALA A 34 -1.96 16.50 7.63
CA ALA A 34 -1.77 15.60 8.76
C ALA A 34 -1.53 16.42 10.02
N SER A 35 -2.10 15.99 11.14
CA SER A 35 -1.86 16.60 12.45
C SER A 35 -0.74 15.88 13.18
N ARG A 36 -0.23 16.53 14.22
CA ARG A 36 0.70 15.95 15.18
C ARG A 36 0.18 14.60 15.70
N GLY A 37 1.03 13.58 15.65
CA GLY A 37 0.71 12.22 16.10
C GLY A 37 0.02 11.34 15.05
N ASP A 38 -0.24 11.84 13.84
CA ASP A 38 -0.70 10.99 12.75
C ASP A 38 0.42 10.10 12.23
N LEU A 39 0.05 8.89 11.82
CA LEU A 39 0.92 8.01 11.04
C LEU A 39 0.46 8.02 9.59
N VAL A 40 1.25 8.67 8.73
CA VAL A 40 0.97 8.74 7.29
C VAL A 40 1.80 7.69 6.57
N GLN A 41 1.15 6.76 5.87
CA GLN A 41 1.76 5.84 4.93
C GLN A 41 1.58 6.36 3.50
N SER A 42 2.67 6.70 2.82
CA SER A 42 2.68 6.94 1.37
C SER A 42 3.28 5.75 0.65
N SER A 43 2.62 5.27 -0.40
CA SER A 43 3.15 4.16 -1.20
C SER A 43 2.69 4.20 -2.65
N TYR A 44 3.54 3.76 -3.57
CA TYR A 44 3.06 3.48 -4.92
C TYR A 44 2.09 2.29 -4.88
N PRO A 45 1.00 2.30 -5.66
CA PRO A 45 0.03 1.20 -5.66
C PRO A 45 0.71 -0.15 -5.89
N LYS A 46 0.31 -1.14 -5.09
CA LYS A 46 0.78 -2.55 -5.14
C LYS A 46 2.18 -2.79 -4.57
N SER A 47 2.82 -1.82 -3.92
CA SER A 47 4.12 -1.97 -3.25
C SER A 47 4.05 -2.50 -1.81
N GLY A 48 3.01 -3.25 -1.45
CA GLY A 48 2.83 -3.79 -0.09
C GLY A 48 2.02 -2.91 0.87
N THR A 49 1.28 -1.91 0.35
CA THR A 49 0.45 -0.96 1.10
C THR A 49 -0.39 -1.62 2.21
N HIS A 50 -1.21 -2.61 1.85
CA HIS A 50 -2.07 -3.31 2.82
C HIS A 50 -1.27 -4.11 3.85
N TRP A 51 -0.08 -4.60 3.51
CA TRP A 51 0.71 -5.43 4.42
C TRP A 51 1.32 -4.59 5.54
N VAL A 52 1.95 -3.47 5.19
CA VAL A 52 2.48 -2.51 6.18
C VAL A 52 1.35 -1.98 7.05
N GLN A 53 0.26 -1.52 6.43
CA GLN A 53 -0.90 -1.00 7.16
C GLN A 53 -1.52 -2.05 8.11
N TYR A 54 -1.61 -3.32 7.69
CA TYR A 54 -2.14 -4.40 8.53
C TYR A 54 -1.24 -4.67 9.74
N ILE A 55 0.08 -4.74 9.53
CA ILE A 55 1.07 -4.87 10.62
C ILE A 55 0.96 -3.69 11.57
N THR A 56 0.90 -2.45 11.06
CA THR A 56 0.73 -1.24 11.86
C THR A 56 -0.50 -1.33 12.75
N GLN A 57 -1.65 -1.73 12.21
CA GLN A 57 -2.86 -1.87 13.01
C GLN A 57 -2.73 -3.00 14.06
N LEU A 58 -2.11 -4.13 13.73
CA LEU A 58 -1.84 -5.19 14.71
C LEU A 58 -0.95 -4.68 15.86
N ILE A 59 0.08 -3.87 15.57
CA ILE A 59 0.92 -3.24 16.60
C ILE A 59 0.08 -2.32 17.51
N LEU A 60 -0.73 -1.44 16.90
CA LEU A 60 -1.59 -0.51 17.62
C LEU A 60 -2.67 -1.20 18.48
N ARG A 61 -3.04 -2.43 18.11
CA ARG A 61 -4.01 -3.28 18.81
C ARG A 61 -3.36 -4.29 19.77
N ASN A 62 -2.08 -4.12 20.11
CA ASN A 62 -1.33 -5.05 20.96
C ASN A 62 -1.44 -6.52 20.49
N GLY A 63 -1.45 -6.70 19.16
CA GLY A 63 -1.58 -7.99 18.53
C GLY A 63 -2.96 -8.62 18.68
N ASP A 64 -4.05 -7.87 18.87
CA ASP A 64 -5.43 -8.36 18.73
C ASP A 64 -5.84 -8.51 17.25
N PRO A 65 -6.73 -9.45 16.92
CA PRO A 65 -7.00 -9.81 15.53
C PRO A 65 -7.79 -8.71 14.82
N ILE A 66 -7.69 -8.69 13.49
CA ILE A 66 -8.53 -7.89 12.61
C ILE A 66 -9.26 -8.90 11.73
N ASP A 67 -10.57 -9.03 11.91
CA ASP A 67 -11.33 -10.17 11.41
C ASP A 67 -11.96 -9.89 10.04
N THR A 68 -12.19 -8.60 9.72
CA THR A 68 -12.86 -8.20 8.48
C THR A 68 -12.14 -7.08 7.75
N TYR A 69 -12.38 -6.98 6.44
CA TYR A 69 -11.88 -5.86 5.64
C TYR A 69 -12.53 -4.53 6.03
N GLU A 70 -13.79 -4.56 6.48
CA GLU A 70 -14.50 -3.36 6.95
C GLU A 70 -13.82 -2.80 8.21
N GLU A 71 -13.51 -3.65 9.18
CA GLU A 71 -12.75 -3.27 10.38
C GLU A 71 -11.35 -2.74 10.06
N PHE A 72 -10.66 -3.38 9.10
CA PHE A 72 -9.36 -2.92 8.63
C PHE A 72 -9.44 -1.52 8.00
N THR A 73 -10.44 -1.28 7.15
CA THR A 73 -10.57 -0.01 6.42
C THR A 73 -11.20 1.11 7.24
N SER A 74 -12.05 0.80 8.23
CA SER A 74 -12.62 1.81 9.14
C SER A 74 -11.55 2.48 9.99
N ASN A 75 -10.41 1.82 10.21
CA ASN A 75 -9.29 2.33 10.99
C ASN A 75 -8.20 3.04 10.17
N THR A 76 -8.34 3.12 8.84
CA THR A 76 -7.39 3.81 7.96
C THR A 76 -8.10 4.77 7.03
N ARG A 77 -7.70 6.03 7.04
CA ARG A 77 -8.22 7.01 6.08
C ARG A 77 -7.35 7.06 4.84
N ILE A 78 -7.93 6.75 3.67
CA ILE A 78 -7.27 6.94 2.38
C ILE A 78 -7.58 8.36 1.87
N ILE A 79 -6.57 9.23 1.91
CA ILE A 79 -6.72 10.69 1.78
C ILE A 79 -7.41 11.07 0.47
N GLU A 80 -7.05 10.41 -0.64
CA GLU A 80 -7.57 10.74 -1.97
C GLU A 80 -8.89 10.06 -2.36
N TYR A 81 -9.40 9.13 -1.56
CA TYR A 81 -10.67 8.43 -1.81
C TYR A 81 -11.78 8.81 -0.82
N MET A 82 -11.42 9.31 0.36
CA MET A 82 -12.36 9.56 1.44
C MET A 82 -12.56 11.05 1.66
N ALA A 83 -13.77 11.52 1.33
CA ALA A 83 -14.20 12.90 1.61
C ALA A 83 -13.96 13.29 3.08
N ASP A 84 -13.86 14.60 3.33
CA ASP A 84 -13.80 15.15 4.69
C ASP A 84 -15.14 14.93 5.40
N ARG A 85 -15.31 13.74 5.99
CA ARG A 85 -16.40 13.37 6.88
C ARG A 85 -15.80 13.15 8.26
N GLU A 86 -16.62 13.26 9.30
CA GLU A 86 -16.22 12.81 10.63
C GLU A 86 -15.80 11.33 10.55
N TRP A 87 -14.52 11.10 10.84
CA TRP A 87 -13.90 9.79 10.86
C TRP A 87 -13.26 9.62 12.23
N THR A 88 -13.77 8.67 12.99
CA THR A 88 -13.33 8.38 14.35
C THR A 88 -12.73 6.98 14.36
N PRO A 89 -11.40 6.83 14.16
CA PRO A 89 -10.76 5.53 14.25
C PRO A 89 -10.85 5.01 15.69
N THR A 90 -10.90 3.69 15.86
CA THR A 90 -10.85 3.05 17.19
C THR A 90 -9.42 2.86 17.70
N LEU A 91 -8.44 3.05 16.82
CA LEU A 91 -7.02 2.94 17.15
C LEU A 91 -6.52 4.15 17.94
N PRO A 92 -5.53 3.96 18.83
CA PRO A 92 -4.93 5.04 19.62
C PRO A 92 -4.14 6.05 18.77
N VAL A 93 -3.82 5.69 17.52
CA VAL A 93 -3.11 6.54 16.56
C VAL A 93 -3.93 6.61 15.28
N ARG A 94 -4.14 7.81 14.76
CA ARG A 94 -4.81 7.98 13.45
C ARG A 94 -3.86 7.51 12.35
N THR A 95 -4.33 6.57 11.54
CA THR A 95 -3.55 6.04 10.43
C THR A 95 -4.10 6.54 9.10
N LEU A 96 -3.21 7.12 8.29
CA LEU A 96 -3.53 7.78 7.04
C LEU A 96 -2.78 7.08 5.91
N LEU A 97 -3.42 6.93 4.76
CA LEU A 97 -2.85 6.30 3.57
C LEU A 97 -2.98 7.24 2.38
N THR A 98 -1.92 7.33 1.58
CA THR A 98 -2.02 7.93 0.25
C THR A 98 -1.15 7.22 -0.78
N HIS A 99 -1.61 7.25 -2.03
CA HIS A 99 -0.83 6.92 -3.21
C HIS A 99 -0.31 8.14 -3.96
N GLN A 100 -0.58 9.34 -3.45
CA GLN A 100 -0.02 10.57 -4.00
C GLN A 100 1.42 10.76 -3.52
N SER A 101 2.22 11.41 -4.35
CA SER A 101 3.51 11.96 -3.93
C SER A 101 3.26 12.93 -2.79
N LEU A 102 4.02 12.80 -1.71
CA LEU A 102 3.88 13.70 -0.58
C LEU A 102 4.68 14.96 -0.90
N HIS A 103 4.01 15.93 -1.51
CA HIS A 103 4.64 17.22 -1.73
C HIS A 103 4.89 17.92 -0.40
N ARG A 104 6.05 18.57 -0.28
CA ARG A 104 6.47 19.33 0.91
C ARG A 104 5.41 20.34 1.39
N GLU A 105 4.63 20.88 0.47
CA GLU A 105 3.63 21.92 0.69
C GLU A 105 2.29 21.40 1.24
N THR A 106 2.03 20.09 1.16
CA THR A 106 0.83 19.45 1.74
C THR A 106 1.04 19.00 3.19
N MET A 107 2.18 19.34 3.79
CA MET A 107 2.59 18.91 5.13
C MET A 107 2.77 20.15 6.03
N ASN A 108 2.56 19.99 7.34
CA ASN A 108 2.91 21.05 8.30
C ASN A 108 4.44 21.29 8.29
N ASP A 109 4.86 22.52 8.61
CA ASP A 109 6.27 22.98 8.52
C ASP A 109 7.28 22.12 9.30
N ASP A 110 6.81 21.31 10.25
CA ASP A 110 7.61 20.42 11.09
C ASP A 110 7.95 19.05 10.46
N ALA A 111 7.38 18.70 9.30
CA ALA A 111 7.55 17.38 8.65
C ALA A 111 8.44 17.43 7.39
N LYS A 112 9.74 17.73 7.55
CA LYS A 112 10.69 17.92 6.43
C LYS A 112 11.37 16.61 6.01
N GLY A 113 11.26 16.26 4.72
CA GLY A 113 12.06 15.21 4.07
C GLY A 113 11.41 14.66 2.78
N GLN A 114 12.25 14.10 1.90
CA GLN A 114 12.07 13.95 0.44
C GLN A 114 11.48 12.57 0.03
N ASP A 115 10.67 12.57 -1.05
CA ASP A 115 9.87 11.44 -1.56
C ASP A 115 10.62 10.11 -1.75
N ASN A 116 10.18 9.07 -1.02
CA ASN A 116 9.67 7.80 -1.54
C ASN A 116 9.37 6.83 -0.39
N LEU A 117 8.20 6.18 -0.44
CA LEU A 117 7.61 5.28 0.55
C LEU A 117 7.82 5.70 2.01
N CYS A 118 6.82 6.37 2.56
CA CYS A 118 7.04 7.12 3.78
C CYS A 118 6.01 6.77 4.84
N CYS A 119 6.45 6.20 5.96
CA CYS A 119 5.75 6.28 7.24
C CYS A 119 6.25 7.54 7.96
N LYS A 120 5.50 8.66 7.96
CA LYS A 120 5.87 9.85 8.75
C LYS A 120 5.21 9.81 10.12
N ASN A 121 6.04 9.88 11.15
CA ASN A 121 5.75 10.45 12.47
C ASN A 121 6.79 11.58 12.67
N GLU A 122 6.52 12.57 13.52
CA GLU A 122 7.37 13.77 13.78
C GLU A 122 8.85 13.48 14.12
N ARG A 123 9.25 12.21 14.25
CA ARG A 123 10.57 11.77 14.69
C ARG A 123 11.40 11.04 13.63
N ALA A 124 10.80 10.59 12.51
CA ALA A 124 11.56 9.90 11.46
C ALA A 124 10.77 9.74 10.16
N GLU A 125 11.46 9.95 9.04
CA GLU A 125 11.05 9.53 7.71
C GLU A 125 11.74 8.20 7.40
N ARG A 126 10.98 7.15 7.04
CA ARG A 126 11.60 5.86 6.72
C ARG A 126 10.98 5.19 5.51
N VAL A 127 11.89 4.77 4.62
CA VAL A 127 11.63 3.95 3.43
C VAL A 127 11.68 2.48 3.82
N LEU A 128 10.68 1.70 3.39
CA LEU A 128 10.52 0.27 3.70
C LEU A 128 10.18 -0.53 2.44
N SER A 129 11.14 -1.17 1.79
CA SER A 129 10.79 -1.96 0.59
C SER A 129 10.00 -3.23 0.94
N HIS A 130 9.13 -3.67 0.01
CA HIS A 130 8.42 -4.95 0.15
C HIS A 130 9.40 -6.11 0.30
N GLU A 131 10.52 -6.02 -0.42
CA GLU A 131 11.61 -6.98 -0.40
C GLU A 131 12.31 -7.02 0.96
N GLU A 132 12.57 -5.87 1.59
CA GLU A 132 13.12 -5.80 2.95
C GLU A 132 12.18 -6.45 3.96
N LEU A 133 10.88 -6.12 3.91
CA LEU A 133 9.89 -6.72 4.79
C LEU A 133 9.77 -8.24 4.61
N LYS A 134 9.96 -8.76 3.39
CA LYS A 134 10.01 -10.22 3.15
C LYS A 134 11.31 -10.88 3.61
N ARG A 135 12.44 -10.18 3.50
CA ARG A 135 13.77 -10.70 3.84
C ARG A 135 14.00 -10.75 5.35
N ASP A 136 13.53 -9.74 6.07
CA ASP A 136 13.64 -9.64 7.53
C ASP A 136 12.29 -9.19 8.12
N THR A 137 11.30 -10.08 8.10
CA THR A 137 9.97 -9.77 8.65
C THR A 137 10.01 -9.40 10.13
N PRO A 138 10.65 -10.18 11.03
CA PRO A 138 10.67 -9.86 12.45
C PRO A 138 11.34 -8.51 12.74
N GLY A 139 12.53 -8.27 12.17
CA GLY A 139 13.25 -7.02 12.40
C GLY A 139 12.52 -5.83 11.79
N THR A 140 11.88 -5.98 10.63
CA THR A 140 11.09 -4.89 10.04
C THR A 140 9.87 -4.54 10.89
N ILE A 141 9.17 -5.54 11.46
CA ILE A 141 8.03 -5.29 12.37
C ILE A 141 8.49 -4.55 13.63
N LEU A 142 9.60 -4.96 14.25
CA LEU A 142 10.18 -4.25 15.40
C LEU A 142 10.52 -2.80 15.07
N ARG A 143 11.20 -2.57 13.94
CA ARG A 143 11.54 -1.21 13.49
C ARG A 143 10.29 -0.36 13.25
N LEU A 144 9.25 -0.94 12.65
CA LEU A 144 7.97 -0.26 12.44
C LEU A 144 7.30 0.09 13.78
N ALA A 145 7.38 -0.78 14.78
CA ALA A 145 6.79 -0.52 16.09
C ALA A 145 7.49 0.62 16.84
N HIS A 146 8.82 0.70 16.83
CA HIS A 146 9.52 1.87 17.39
C HIS A 146 9.19 3.16 16.64
N LEU A 147 8.97 3.09 15.32
CA LEU A 147 8.53 4.24 14.53
C LEU A 147 7.12 4.72 14.93
N VAL A 148 6.22 3.78 15.20
CA VAL A 148 4.88 4.06 15.74
C VAL A 148 5.01 4.69 17.14
N GLY A 149 5.86 4.13 18.00
CA GLY A 149 6.26 4.72 19.26
C GLY A 149 7.07 3.77 20.14
N GLU A 150 7.94 4.32 20.98
CA GLU A 150 8.86 3.55 21.84
C GLU A 150 8.15 2.52 22.74
N SER A 151 6.96 2.83 23.22
CA SER A 151 6.16 1.90 24.02
C SER A 151 5.76 0.64 23.24
N TYR A 152 5.46 0.77 21.94
CA TYR A 152 5.08 -0.35 21.08
C TYR A 152 6.29 -1.21 20.71
N GLY A 153 7.44 -0.57 20.46
CA GLY A 153 8.71 -1.26 20.23
C GLY A 153 9.09 -2.13 21.43
N ARG A 154 9.18 -1.53 22.63
CA ARG A 154 9.46 -2.26 23.88
C ARG A 154 8.45 -3.36 24.16
N ALA A 155 7.16 -3.11 23.91
CA ALA A 155 6.13 -4.13 24.10
C ALA A 155 6.40 -5.39 23.28
N LEU A 156 6.90 -5.27 22.04
CA LEU A 156 7.22 -6.42 21.20
C LEU A 156 8.49 -7.16 21.62
N GLU A 157 9.43 -6.46 22.27
CA GLU A 157 10.67 -7.04 22.78
C GLU A 157 10.46 -7.73 24.14
N GLU A 158 9.65 -7.13 25.00
CA GLU A 158 9.46 -7.55 26.39
C GLU A 158 8.30 -8.53 26.58
N GLN A 159 7.22 -8.40 25.81
CA GLN A 159 6.06 -9.30 25.94
C GLN A 159 6.31 -10.59 25.16
N GLU A 160 6.40 -11.70 25.91
CA GLU A 160 6.63 -13.02 25.33
C GLU A 160 5.56 -13.38 24.29
N GLY A 161 6.02 -13.72 23.08
CA GLY A 161 5.17 -14.18 21.98
C GLY A 161 4.38 -13.10 21.25
N LEU A 162 4.41 -11.82 21.67
CA LEU A 162 3.66 -10.76 20.98
C LEU A 162 4.15 -10.54 19.54
N LEU A 163 5.47 -10.43 19.34
CA LEU A 163 6.05 -10.28 18.00
C LEU A 163 5.70 -11.46 17.10
N GLN A 164 5.82 -12.68 17.63
CA GLN A 164 5.49 -13.90 16.90
C GLN A 164 4.00 -13.95 16.50
N LYS A 165 3.10 -13.54 17.40
CA LYS A 165 1.66 -13.41 17.13
C LYS A 165 1.38 -12.43 15.98
N ILE A 166 2.06 -11.29 15.94
CA ILE A 166 1.92 -10.32 14.84
C ILE A 166 2.48 -10.89 13.52
N ILE A 167 3.64 -11.57 13.56
CA ILE A 167 4.24 -12.22 12.39
C ILE A 167 3.28 -13.25 11.79
N GLU A 168 2.67 -14.09 12.62
CA GLU A 168 1.75 -15.15 12.17
C GLU A 168 0.49 -14.57 11.52
N ARG A 169 -0.10 -13.55 12.13
CA ARG A 169 -1.33 -12.92 11.60
C ARG A 169 -1.09 -12.06 10.37
N SER A 170 0.10 -11.49 10.24
CA SER A 170 0.49 -10.72 9.05
C SER A 170 0.97 -11.60 7.89
N GLN A 171 0.95 -12.94 8.02
CA GLN A 171 1.27 -13.81 6.90
C GLN A 171 0.25 -13.69 5.76
N PRO A 172 0.67 -13.79 4.50
CA PRO A 172 -0.23 -13.73 3.35
C PRO A 172 -1.41 -14.70 3.43
N GLU A 173 -1.20 -15.90 3.97
CA GLU A 173 -2.20 -16.96 4.11
C GLU A 173 -3.34 -16.54 5.04
N HIS A 174 -3.02 -15.80 6.10
CA HIS A 174 -4.01 -15.22 7.01
C HIS A 174 -4.68 -14.01 6.37
N MET A 175 -3.89 -13.06 5.86
CA MET A 175 -4.41 -11.84 5.24
C MET A 175 -5.32 -12.10 4.03
N ARG A 176 -5.13 -13.20 3.27
CA ARG A 176 -6.02 -13.58 2.17
C ARG A 176 -7.47 -13.76 2.60
N LYS A 177 -7.71 -14.15 3.85
CA LYS A 177 -9.04 -14.37 4.41
C LYS A 177 -9.70 -13.07 4.84
N VAL A 178 -8.89 -12.11 5.30
CA VAL A 178 -9.37 -10.83 5.85
C VAL A 178 -9.45 -9.75 4.77
N ILE A 179 -8.43 -9.65 3.91
CA ILE A 179 -8.28 -8.59 2.89
C ILE A 179 -9.02 -8.99 1.60
N VAL A 180 -10.32 -9.17 1.75
CA VAL A 180 -11.27 -9.48 0.68
C VAL A 180 -12.20 -8.30 0.51
N PHE A 181 -12.12 -7.65 -0.65
CA PHE A 181 -12.94 -6.49 -0.95
C PHE A 181 -14.32 -6.92 -1.44
N ASP A 182 -15.37 -6.47 -0.76
CA ASP A 182 -16.75 -6.67 -1.22
C ASP A 182 -17.15 -5.55 -2.19
N LEU A 183 -17.43 -5.93 -3.44
CA LEU A 183 -17.80 -5.01 -4.52
C LEU A 183 -19.26 -4.56 -4.45
N LYS A 184 -20.11 -5.24 -3.67
CA LYS A 184 -21.56 -4.98 -3.60
C LYS A 184 -22.09 -4.71 -2.19
N GLY A 185 -21.51 -5.34 -1.18
CA GLY A 185 -21.94 -5.32 0.22
C GLY A 185 -21.11 -4.41 1.13
N ASN A 186 -20.33 -3.48 0.57
CA ASN A 186 -19.49 -2.61 1.40
C ASN A 186 -20.35 -1.69 2.30
N GLU A 187 -20.11 -1.75 3.61
CA GLU A 187 -20.89 -0.98 4.58
C GLU A 187 -20.41 0.47 4.70
N ASN A 188 -19.17 0.74 4.30
CA ASN A 188 -18.59 2.06 4.29
C ASN A 188 -19.36 2.98 3.34
N PRO A 189 -19.96 4.07 3.84
CA PRO A 189 -20.78 4.97 3.03
C PRO A 189 -20.01 5.58 1.83
N GLY A 190 -18.71 5.84 1.98
CA GLY A 190 -17.87 6.37 0.91
C GLY A 190 -17.66 5.36 -0.21
N TRP A 191 -17.40 4.09 0.14
CA TRP A 191 -17.24 3.02 -0.85
C TRP A 191 -18.58 2.60 -1.48
N ARG A 192 -19.67 2.56 -0.70
CA ARG A 192 -21.02 2.26 -1.21
C ARG A 192 -21.46 3.26 -2.27
N GLU A 193 -21.23 4.55 -2.04
CA GLU A 193 -21.53 5.60 -3.01
C GLU A 193 -20.70 5.47 -4.30
N LEU A 194 -19.44 5.04 -4.15
CA LEU A 194 -18.50 4.86 -5.25
C LEU A 194 -18.83 3.65 -6.14
N PHE A 195 -19.13 2.51 -5.52
CA PHE A 195 -19.32 1.22 -6.20
C PHE A 195 -20.79 0.88 -6.49
N GLY A 196 -21.74 1.43 -5.74
CA GLY A 196 -23.18 1.26 -5.99
C GLY A 196 -23.66 1.87 -7.30
N ARG A 197 -22.85 2.75 -7.92
CA ARG A 197 -23.16 3.40 -9.20
C ARG A 197 -22.94 2.50 -10.43
N LYS A 198 -22.29 1.32 -10.29
CA LYS A 198 -21.95 0.44 -11.42
C LYS A 198 -22.07 -1.03 -11.01
N GLU A 199 -22.66 -1.87 -11.85
CA GLU A 199 -22.67 -3.34 -11.64
C GLU A 199 -21.27 -3.93 -11.83
N VAL A 200 -20.43 -3.86 -10.79
CA VAL A 200 -19.07 -4.41 -10.83
C VAL A 200 -19.09 -5.89 -10.50
N SER A 201 -18.29 -6.66 -11.23
CA SER A 201 -17.98 -8.04 -10.91
C SER A 201 -16.52 -8.35 -11.22
N CYS A 202 -15.96 -9.34 -10.53
CA CYS A 202 -14.65 -9.89 -10.79
C CYS A 202 -14.79 -11.23 -11.51
N LYS A 203 -14.18 -11.38 -12.70
CA LYS A 203 -14.17 -12.65 -13.44
C LYS A 203 -13.57 -13.82 -12.64
N HIS A 204 -12.59 -13.52 -11.80
CA HIS A 204 -11.93 -14.49 -10.92
C HIS A 204 -12.24 -14.11 -9.47
N GLY A 205 -13.53 -14.12 -9.14
CA GLY A 205 -14.04 -13.79 -7.82
C GLY A 205 -13.39 -14.59 -6.68
N TYR A 206 -13.33 -14.00 -5.50
CA TYR A 206 -12.77 -14.67 -4.33
C TYR A 206 -13.63 -15.87 -3.92
N GLY A 207 -13.04 -17.06 -3.87
CA GLY A 207 -13.78 -18.29 -3.57
C GLY A 207 -14.87 -18.64 -4.60
N GLY A 208 -14.78 -18.09 -5.83
CA GLY A 208 -15.82 -18.24 -6.86
C GLY A 208 -16.95 -17.20 -6.79
N ASP A 209 -16.97 -16.35 -5.76
CA ASP A 209 -17.93 -15.26 -5.65
C ASP A 209 -17.45 -14.04 -6.44
N ASN A 210 -18.07 -13.80 -7.60
CA ASN A 210 -17.74 -12.70 -8.50
C ASN A 210 -18.05 -11.30 -7.93
N THR A 211 -18.69 -11.22 -6.76
CA THR A 211 -18.90 -9.96 -6.04
C THR A 211 -17.77 -9.64 -5.07
N LYS A 212 -16.82 -10.57 -4.87
CA LYS A 212 -15.69 -10.41 -3.94
C LYS A 212 -14.36 -10.43 -4.68
N TYR A 213 -13.43 -9.59 -4.23
CA TYR A 213 -12.10 -9.48 -4.82
C TYR A 213 -11.01 -9.63 -3.76
N GLY A 214 -10.23 -10.71 -3.86
CA GLY A 214 -9.07 -10.95 -2.99
C GLY A 214 -7.90 -10.05 -3.37
N LEU A 215 -7.53 -9.13 -2.50
CA LEU A 215 -6.42 -8.18 -2.75
C LEU A 215 -5.03 -8.83 -2.62
N VAL A 216 -4.91 -9.88 -1.80
CA VAL A 216 -3.66 -10.62 -1.57
C VAL A 216 -3.53 -11.78 -2.57
N ARG A 217 -2.65 -11.62 -3.57
CA ARG A 217 -2.53 -12.56 -4.70
C ARG A 217 -1.48 -13.67 -4.53
N LYS A 218 -0.19 -13.33 -4.59
CA LYS A 218 0.94 -14.28 -4.47
C LYS A 218 1.86 -13.93 -3.30
N ALA A 219 2.04 -12.64 -3.00
CA ALA A 219 2.91 -12.14 -1.93
C ALA A 219 4.32 -12.75 -1.96
N LYS A 220 4.91 -12.80 -3.17
CA LYS A 220 6.21 -13.41 -3.48
C LYS A 220 7.12 -12.40 -4.16
N VAL A 221 8.36 -12.29 -3.69
CA VAL A 221 9.45 -11.55 -4.35
C VAL A 221 9.91 -12.32 -5.59
N GLY A 222 10.22 -11.61 -6.67
CA GLY A 222 10.70 -12.23 -7.92
C GLY A 222 9.59 -12.86 -8.78
N GLY A 223 8.31 -12.65 -8.47
CA GLY A 223 7.20 -13.17 -9.28
C GLY A 223 7.11 -12.58 -10.70
N TRP A 224 7.86 -11.52 -11.00
CA TRP A 224 7.95 -10.92 -12.33
C TRP A 224 8.59 -11.85 -13.37
N LYS A 225 9.47 -12.77 -12.96
CA LYS A 225 10.15 -13.74 -13.85
C LYS A 225 9.18 -14.66 -14.59
N GLU A 226 8.00 -14.87 -14.02
CA GLU A 226 6.93 -15.71 -14.60
C GLU A 226 6.13 -14.98 -15.69
N HIS A 227 6.38 -13.68 -15.89
CA HIS A 227 5.54 -12.80 -16.72
C HIS A 227 6.31 -11.99 -17.77
N PHE A 228 7.56 -11.64 -17.49
CA PHE A 228 8.36 -10.81 -18.39
C PHE A 228 9.15 -11.66 -19.38
N THR A 229 9.09 -11.30 -20.66
CA THR A 229 9.98 -11.86 -21.69
C THR A 229 11.35 -11.17 -21.63
N PRO A 230 12.43 -11.81 -22.14
CA PRO A 230 13.74 -11.16 -22.28
C PRO A 230 13.68 -9.79 -22.97
N ASP A 231 12.93 -9.68 -24.07
CA ASP A 231 12.72 -8.40 -24.78
C ASP A 231 12.07 -7.31 -23.91
N GLN A 232 11.08 -7.69 -23.10
CA GLN A 232 10.42 -6.74 -22.20
C GLN A 232 11.39 -6.24 -21.13
N LEU A 233 12.25 -7.13 -20.60
CA LEU A 233 13.30 -6.78 -19.64
C LEU A 233 14.33 -5.85 -20.27
N ALA A 234 14.80 -6.16 -21.49
CA ALA A 234 15.74 -5.32 -22.23
C ALA A 234 15.19 -3.90 -22.45
N ARG A 235 13.91 -3.80 -22.84
CA ARG A 235 13.22 -2.50 -22.99
C ARG A 235 13.10 -1.75 -21.66
N PHE A 236 12.84 -2.46 -20.55
CA PHE A 236 12.73 -1.86 -19.23
C PHE A 236 14.08 -1.31 -18.75
N GLU A 237 15.15 -2.10 -18.86
CA GLU A 237 16.51 -1.68 -18.49
C GLU A 237 17.01 -0.53 -19.37
N LYS A 238 16.73 -0.56 -20.67
CA LYS A 238 16.98 0.58 -21.56
C LYS A 238 16.28 1.84 -21.05
N LYS A 239 15.00 1.73 -20.67
CA LYS A 239 14.24 2.89 -20.19
C LYS A 239 14.79 3.44 -18.87
N ILE A 240 15.20 2.56 -17.95
CA ILE A 240 15.86 2.99 -16.71
C ILE A 240 17.17 3.72 -17.03
N GLY A 241 17.97 3.21 -17.97
CA GLY A 241 19.19 3.88 -18.43
C GLY A 241 18.93 5.27 -19.00
N GLU A 242 17.91 5.42 -19.85
CA GLU A 242 17.50 6.72 -20.41
C GLU A 242 17.06 7.74 -19.36
N LEU A 243 16.50 7.29 -18.23
CA LEU A 243 16.06 8.17 -17.14
C LEU A 243 17.23 8.71 -16.31
N GLY A 244 18.40 8.06 -16.35
CA GLY A 244 19.60 8.47 -15.61
C GLY A 244 19.32 8.71 -14.13
N ASP A 245 19.68 9.90 -13.65
CA ASP A 245 19.55 10.30 -12.23
C ASP A 245 18.10 10.26 -11.72
N LYS A 246 17.11 10.42 -12.60
CA LYS A 246 15.68 10.33 -12.23
C LYS A 246 15.29 8.92 -11.78
N ALA A 247 16.09 7.92 -12.11
CA ALA A 247 15.92 6.53 -11.69
C ALA A 247 17.00 6.07 -10.69
N SER A 248 17.70 6.99 -10.04
CA SER A 248 18.74 6.68 -9.03
C SER A 248 18.24 5.79 -7.89
N PHE A 249 16.97 5.95 -7.46
CA PHE A 249 16.32 5.11 -6.45
C PHE A 249 16.28 3.62 -6.82
N MET A 250 16.45 3.26 -8.10
CA MET A 250 16.51 1.87 -8.56
C MET A 250 17.75 1.12 -8.01
N GLN A 251 18.72 1.81 -7.41
CA GLN A 251 19.84 1.19 -6.70
C GLN A 251 19.41 0.36 -5.48
N LEU A 252 18.23 0.66 -4.90
CA LEU A 252 17.64 -0.10 -3.79
C LEU A 252 17.36 -1.58 -4.15
N TRP A 253 17.28 -1.90 -5.45
CA TRP A 253 17.06 -3.26 -5.97
C TRP A 253 18.20 -3.69 -6.90
N SER A 254 19.44 -3.30 -6.59
CA SER A 254 20.62 -3.62 -7.42
C SER A 254 20.77 -5.11 -7.69
N ASP A 255 20.53 -5.96 -6.69
CA ASP A 255 20.52 -7.43 -6.78
C ASP A 255 19.46 -7.95 -7.76
N ILE A 256 18.21 -7.48 -7.65
CA ILE A 256 17.12 -7.87 -8.56
C ILE A 256 17.38 -7.37 -9.99
N ARG A 257 17.97 -6.18 -10.13
CA ARG A 257 18.29 -5.59 -11.43
C ARG A 257 19.43 -6.33 -12.12
N GLU A 258 20.42 -6.81 -11.39
CA GLU A 258 21.47 -7.66 -11.94
C GLU A 258 20.86 -8.90 -12.60
N GLU A 259 19.96 -9.59 -11.89
CA GLU A 259 19.25 -10.74 -12.44
C GLU A 259 18.38 -10.38 -13.65
N ALA A 260 17.67 -9.26 -13.62
CA ALA A 260 16.87 -8.78 -14.76
C ALA A 260 17.73 -8.52 -15.99
N ARG A 261 18.94 -7.99 -15.81
CA ARG A 261 19.90 -7.76 -16.90
C ARG A 261 20.41 -9.08 -17.47
N GLU A 262 20.75 -10.05 -16.64
CA GLU A 262 21.18 -11.38 -17.14
C GLU A 262 20.08 -12.06 -17.95
N LEU A 263 18.84 -12.05 -17.46
CA LEU A 263 17.70 -12.61 -18.20
C LEU A 263 17.38 -11.84 -19.49
N SER A 264 17.65 -10.52 -19.53
CA SER A 264 17.43 -9.72 -20.74
C SER A 264 18.36 -10.10 -21.89
N LYS A 265 19.56 -10.64 -21.61
CA LYS A 265 20.53 -11.04 -22.63
C LYS A 265 20.08 -12.29 -23.41
N LEU A 266 19.10 -13.03 -22.90
CA LEU A 266 18.51 -14.19 -23.59
C LEU A 266 17.61 -13.80 -24.76
N SER A 267 17.43 -12.49 -25.04
CA SER A 267 16.77 -12.01 -26.26
C SER A 267 17.66 -12.08 -27.50
N ALA A 268 18.94 -12.44 -27.35
CA ALA A 268 19.95 -12.46 -28.41
C ALA A 268 20.05 -13.82 -29.12
#